data_AF-A0A960C0U6-F1
#
_entry.id   AF-A0A960C0U6-F1
#
_cell.length_a   1.000
_cell.length_b   1.000
_cell.length_c   1.000
_cell.angle_alpha   90.00
_cell.angle_beta   90.00
_cell.angle_gamma   90.00
#
_symmetry.space_group_name_H-M   'P 1'
#
loop_
_entity.id
_entity.type
_entity.pdbx_description
1 polymer ?
#
loop_
_entity_poly.entity_id
_entity_poly.type
_entity_poly.pdbx_seq_one_letter_code
_entity_poly.pdbx_strand_id
1 'polypeptide(L)' 'EDGSADVFVHYTEIQGSGFRTLEENQRVEFEVGQSPKGPQATGVRAV' A
#
# COMPACT_ATOMS: atom_id res chain seq x y z
N GLU A 1 5.12 -4.25 18.06
CA GLU A 1 5.35 -3.64 16.74
C GLU A 1 5.89 -4.76 15.86
N ASP A 2 5.14 -5.18 14.85
CA ASP A 2 5.42 -6.42 14.08
C ASP A 2 6.71 -6.40 13.25
N GLY A 3 7.55 -5.35 13.39
CA GLY A 3 8.87 -5.27 12.76
C GLY A 3 8.84 -5.24 11.23
N SER A 4 7.67 -5.12 10.63
CA SER A 4 7.51 -4.94 9.19
C SER A 4 8.07 -3.58 8.81
N ALA A 5 9.07 -3.57 7.92
CA ALA A 5 9.61 -2.33 7.38
C ALA A 5 8.50 -1.49 6.72
N ASP A 6 8.55 -0.18 6.93
CA ASP A 6 7.67 0.75 6.23
C ASP A 6 7.92 0.64 4.72
N VAL A 7 6.85 0.43 3.97
CA VAL A 7 6.87 0.36 2.50
C VAL A 7 6.11 1.54 1.91
N PHE A 8 6.63 2.08 0.81
CA PHE A 8 5.97 3.17 0.10
C PHE A 8 4.81 2.66 -0.75
N VAL A 9 3.69 3.40 -0.82
CA VAL A 9 2.57 3.10 -1.71
C VAL A 9 2.32 4.28 -2.65
N HIS A 10 2.19 4.00 -3.95
CA HIS A 10 1.71 4.98 -4.91
C HIS A 10 0.19 4.83 -5.10
N TYR A 11 -0.55 5.93 -5.31
CA TYR A 11 -2.02 5.89 -5.41
C TYR A 11 -2.54 4.99 -6.54
N THR A 12 -1.71 4.69 -7.54
CA THR A 12 -2.05 3.76 -8.64
C THR A 12 -2.22 2.33 -8.15
N GLU A 13 -1.52 1.97 -7.08
CA GLU A 13 -1.52 0.63 -6.50
C GLU A 13 -2.73 0.38 -5.59
N ILE A 14 -3.46 1.43 -5.20
CA ILE A 14 -4.67 1.32 -4.38
C ILE A 14 -5.82 0.85 -5.28
N GLN A 15 -6.36 -0.33 -4.98
CA GLN A 15 -7.50 -0.92 -5.67
C GLN A 15 -8.81 -0.34 -5.11
N GLY A 16 -9.72 0.04 -6.00
CA GLY A 16 -11.03 0.57 -5.63
C GLY A 16 -11.67 1.37 -6.75
N SER A 17 -12.98 1.60 -6.63
CA SER A 17 -13.75 2.48 -7.52
C SER A 17 -13.86 3.88 -6.91
N GLY A 18 -13.65 4.92 -7.73
CA GLY A 18 -13.74 6.31 -7.27
C GLY A 18 -12.40 6.86 -6.80
N PHE A 19 -12.38 7.56 -5.65
CA PHE A 19 -11.18 8.20 -5.14
C PHE A 19 -10.29 7.18 -4.40
N ARG A 20 -9.08 6.96 -4.91
CA ARG A 20 -8.14 5.94 -4.41
C ARG A 20 -7.29 6.51 -3.27
N THR A 21 -7.81 6.45 -2.05
CA THR A 21 -7.14 6.96 -0.84
C THR A 21 -7.20 5.95 0.29
N LEU A 22 -6.24 6.07 1.21
CA LEU A 22 -6.25 5.38 2.49
C LEU A 22 -6.44 6.41 3.60
N GLU A 23 -7.27 6.07 4.58
CA GLU A 23 -7.45 6.85 5.80
C GLU A 23 -6.35 6.51 6.82
N GLU A 24 -6.07 7.42 7.74
CA GLU A 24 -5.13 7.16 8.83
C GLU A 24 -5.62 5.97 9.68
N ASN A 25 -4.71 5.06 10.05
CA ASN A 25 -5.01 3.81 10.75
C ASN A 25 -5.89 2.81 9.98
N GLN A 26 -6.19 3.05 8.70
CA GLN A 26 -6.92 2.08 7.89
C GLN A 26 -6.09 0.81 7.70
N ARG A 27 -6.72 -0.34 7.97
CA ARG A 27 -6.11 -1.64 7.72
C ARG A 27 -6.15 -1.95 6.23
N VAL A 28 -5.03 -2.45 5.73
CA VAL A 28 -4.89 -2.81 4.33
C VAL A 28 -4.17 -4.14 4.20
N GLU A 29 -4.39 -4.78 3.06
CA GLU A 29 -3.57 -5.89 2.59
C GLU A 29 -2.88 -5.47 1.29
N PHE A 30 -1.64 -5.91 1.12
CA PHE A 30 -0.80 -5.57 -0.02
C PHE A 30 0.27 -6.64 -0.23
N GLU A 31 0.91 -6.60 -1.39
CA GLU A 31 2.10 -7.38 -1.71
C GLU A 31 3.33 -6.46 -1.75
N VAL A 32 4.50 -6.96 -1.36
CA VAL A 32 5.76 -6.19 -1.43
C VAL A 32 6.42 -6.42 -2.79
N GLY A 33 6.47 -5.37 -3.61
CA GLY A 33 7.18 -5.32 -4.88
C GLY A 33 8.47 -4.51 -4.81
N GLN A 34 9.24 -4.52 -5.89
CA GLN A 34 10.43 -3.68 -6.07
C GLN A 34 10.14 -2.54 -7.05
N SER A 35 10.73 -1.37 -6.81
CA SER A 35 10.66 -0.19 -7.66
C SER A 35 12.04 0.45 -7.80
N PRO A 36 12.24 1.38 -8.76
CA PRO A 36 13.47 2.19 -8.83
C PRO A 36 13.74 3.02 -7.56
N LYS A 37 12.74 3.20 -6.69
CA LYS A 37 12.83 3.92 -5.41
C LYS A 37 12.96 2.98 -4.20
N GLY A 38 13.09 1.67 -4.42
CA GLY A 38 13.14 0.64 -3.38
C GLY A 38 11.83 -0.14 -3.22
N PRO A 39 11.67 -0.87 -2.10
CA PRO A 39 10.47 -1.66 -1.81
C PRO A 39 9.20 -0.80 -1.84
N GLN A 40 8.15 -1.29 -2.50
CA GLN A 40 6.85 -0.63 -2.56
C GLN A 40 5.71 -1.62 -2.33
N ALA A 41 4.60 -1.14 -1.79
CA ALA A 41 3.35 -1.89 -1.71
C ALA A 41 2.63 -1.88 -3.06
N THR A 42 2.27 -3.06 -3.56
CA THR A 42 1.51 -3.25 -4.80
C THR A 42 0.18 -3.93 -4.52
N GLY A 43 -0.83 -3.67 -5.37
CA GLY A 43 -2.14 -4.31 -5.24
C GLY A 43 -2.85 -4.04 -3.91
N VAL A 44 -2.72 -2.82 -3.38
CA VAL A 44 -3.19 -2.45 -2.05
C VAL A 44 -4.72 -2.42 -2.00
N ARG A 45 -5.31 -3.12 -1.03
CA ARG A 45 -6.76 -3.15 -0.79
C ARG A 45 -7.09 -2.93 0.67
N ALA A 46 -8.17 -2.21 0.94
CA ALA A 46 -8.72 -2.07 2.28
C ALA A 46 -9.27 -3.42 2.78
N VAL A 47 -9.09 -3.71 4.07
CA VAL A 47 -9.64 -4.90 4.74
C VAL A 47 -10.61 -4.55 5.86
#